data_AF-A0A7Y9WIX5-F1
#
_entry.id   AF-A0A7Y9WIX5-F1
#
_cell.length_a   1.000
_cell.length_b   1.000
_cell.length_c   1.000
_cell.angle_alpha   90.00
_cell.angle_beta   90.00
_cell.angle_gamma   90.00
#
_symmetry.space_group_name_H-M   'P 1'
#
loop_
_entity.id
_entity.type
_entity.pdbx_description
1 polymer ?
#
loop_
_entity_poly.entity_id
_entity_poly.type
_entity_poly.pdbx_seq_one_letter_code
_entity_poly.pdbx_strand_id
1 'polypeptide(L)'
;MLEDFSKPQPNATKGKPAFQSLVNSVVINCATRQISQPKVLAYTGKMGGGKLIEGKEYPHTFEPFAEGSLESDIAAKICIG
;
A
#
# COMPACT_ATOMS: atom_id res chain seq x y z
N MET A 1 2.10 4.69 0.79
CA MET A 1 1.40 4.37 2.04
C MET A 1 2.14 3.23 2.72
N LEU A 2 2.33 3.29 4.04
CA LEU A 2 3.01 2.27 4.84
C LEU A 2 2.02 1.75 5.88
N GLU A 3 1.88 0.44 5.96
CA GLU A 3 1.09 -0.25 6.98
C GLU A 3 2.01 -1.14 7.81
N ASP A 4 1.93 -0.99 9.13
CA ASP A 4 2.69 -1.75 10.10
C ASP A 4 1.77 -2.64 10.93
N PHE A 5 2.12 -3.91 11.05
CA PHE A 5 1.35 -4.86 11.84
C PHE A 5 1.95 -5.03 13.23
N SER A 6 1.08 -5.00 14.25
CA SER A 6 1.47 -5.23 15.65
C SER A 6 2.13 -6.60 15.85
N LYS A 7 1.75 -7.59 15.04
CA LYS A 7 2.32 -8.95 15.02
C LYS A 7 2.59 -9.38 13.57
N PRO A 8 3.60 -10.22 13.31
CA PRO A 8 3.86 -10.76 11.97
C PRO A 8 2.63 -11.45 11.37
N GLN A 9 2.33 -11.15 10.12
CA GLN A 9 1.24 -11.74 9.34
C GLN A 9 1.76 -12.90 8.49
N PRO A 10 1.01 -14.01 8.40
CA PRO A 10 1.38 -15.12 7.54
C PRO A 10 1.40 -14.69 6.07
N ASN A 11 2.41 -15.12 5.31
CA ASN A 11 2.45 -14.90 3.87
C ASN A 11 1.61 -15.96 3.15
N ALA A 12 0.72 -15.53 2.25
CA ALA A 12 -0.12 -16.42 1.45
C ALA A 12 0.69 -17.29 0.45
N THR A 13 1.88 -16.84 0.08
CA THR A 13 2.80 -17.58 -0.78
C THR A 13 3.51 -18.66 0.02
N LYS A 14 3.24 -19.93 -0.31
CA LYS A 14 3.83 -21.10 0.37
C LYS A 14 5.36 -21.03 0.39
N GLY A 15 5.95 -21.18 1.57
CA GLY A 15 7.41 -21.17 1.78
C GLY A 15 8.03 -19.79 1.96
N LYS A 16 7.25 -18.70 1.87
CA LYS A 16 7.73 -17.37 2.23
C LYS A 16 7.58 -17.11 3.74
N PRO A 17 8.52 -16.36 4.34
CA PRO A 17 8.42 -15.96 5.75
C PRO A 17 7.23 -15.02 5.97
N ALA A 18 6.81 -14.88 7.23
CA ALA A 18 5.83 -13.88 7.64
C ALA A 18 6.34 -12.45 7.36
N PHE A 19 5.41 -11.53 7.09
CA PHE A 19 5.71 -10.09 6.96
C PHE A 19 5.21 -9.30 8.16
N GLN A 20 5.82 -8.15 8.43
CA GLN A 20 5.42 -7.26 9.52
C GLN A 20 5.06 -5.85 9.04
N SER A 21 5.39 -5.50 7.79
CA SER A 21 4.89 -4.28 7.16
C SER A 21 4.61 -4.46 5.67
N LEU A 22 3.70 -3.62 5.17
CA LEU A 22 3.38 -3.46 3.76
C LEU A 22 3.66 -2.02 3.33
N VAL A 23 4.29 -1.86 2.17
CA VAL A 23 4.53 -0.57 1.54
C VAL A 23 3.81 -0.55 0.20
N ASN A 24 2.77 0.27 0.11
CA ASN A 24 1.98 0.46 -1.10
C ASN A 24 2.45 1.74 -1.78
N SER A 25 2.93 1.64 -3.01
CA SER A 25 3.13 2.80 -3.87
C SER A 25 1.77 3.26 -4.34
N VAL A 26 1.48 4.55 -4.17
CA VAL A 26 0.18 5.14 -4.51
C VAL A 26 0.44 6.33 -5.44
N VAL A 27 -0.27 6.37 -6.56
CA VAL A 27 -0.32 7.52 -7.47
C VAL A 27 -1.68 8.17 -7.33
N ILE A 28 -1.71 9.47 -7.09
CA ILE A 28 -2.94 10.24 -6.85
C ILE A 28 -3.08 11.27 -7.96
N ASN A 29 -4.21 11.24 -8.67
CA ASN A 29 -4.59 12.29 -9.60
C ASN A 29 -5.60 13.23 -8.92
N CYS A 30 -5.12 14.39 -8.48
CA CYS A 30 -5.95 15.37 -7.78
C CYS A 30 -6.97 16.07 -8.68
N ALA A 31 -6.70 16.17 -9.99
CA ALA A 31 -7.62 16.82 -10.92
C ALA A 31 -8.87 15.97 -11.16
N THR A 32 -8.70 14.65 -11.26
CA THR A 32 -9.80 13.71 -11.52
C THR A 32 -10.27 12.96 -10.28
N ARG A 33 -9.67 13.20 -9.11
CA ARG A 33 -9.96 12.52 -7.85
C ARG A 33 -9.87 10.99 -7.96
N GLN A 34 -8.76 10.52 -8.52
CA GLN A 34 -8.50 9.10 -8.73
C GLN A 34 -7.22 8.65 -8.05
N ILE A 35 -7.20 7.40 -7.61
CA ILE A 35 -6.07 6.73 -6.95
C ILE A 35 -5.68 5.48 -7.72
N SER A 36 -4.38 5.18 -7.78
CA SER A 36 -3.85 3.94 -8.34
C SER A 36 -2.80 3.36 -7.42
N GLN A 37 -2.80 2.04 -7.25
CA GLN A 37 -1.86 1.30 -6.41
C GLN A 37 -1.00 0.35 -7.25
N PRO A 38 -0.04 0.87 -8.03
CA PRO A 38 0.71 0.05 -8.98
C PRO A 38 1.66 -0.96 -8.35
N LYS A 39 1.96 -0.83 -7.04
CA LYS A 39 2.96 -1.68 -6.40
C LYS A 39 2.71 -1.85 -4.92
N VAL A 40 2.79 -3.09 -4.45
CA VAL A 40 2.73 -3.48 -3.05
C VAL A 40 3.97 -4.29 -2.71
N LEU A 41 4.68 -3.89 -1.66
CA LEU A 41 5.89 -4.54 -1.16
C LEU A 41 5.67 -5.04 0.27
N ALA A 42 6.06 -6.28 0.56
CA ALA A 42 5.98 -6.87 1.88
C ALA A 42 7.36 -7.08 2.48
N TYR A 43 7.52 -6.65 3.73
CA TYR A 43 8.79 -6.68 4.47
C TYR A 43 8.67 -7.46 5.77
N THR A 44 9.75 -8.14 6.17
CA THR A 44 9.78 -8.90 7.42
C THR A 44 9.81 -8.03 8.67
N GLY A 45 10.28 -6.79 8.57
CA GLY A 45 10.40 -5.85 9.68
C GLY A 45 9.34 -4.77 9.64
N LYS A 46 9.35 -3.91 10.67
CA LYS A 46 8.47 -2.74 10.75
C LYS A 46 8.96 -1.59 9.87
N MET A 47 8.06 -0.67 9.54
CA MET A 47 8.32 0.56 8.78
C MET A 47 8.97 0.33 7.41
N GLY A 48 8.63 -0.77 6.72
CA GLY A 48 9.28 -1.15 5.47
C GLY A 48 10.74 -1.58 5.63
N GLY A 49 11.17 -1.86 6.87
CA GLY A 49 12.51 -2.31 7.20
C GLY A 49 12.69 -3.83 7.15
N GLY A 50 13.93 -4.28 7.31
CA GLY A 50 14.27 -5.70 7.22
C GLY A 50 14.37 -6.19 5.77
N LYS A 51 14.00 -7.44 5.51
CA LYS A 51 14.13 -8.06 4.19
C LYS A 51 12.83 -7.91 3.40
N LEU A 52 12.94 -7.48 2.13
CA LEU A 52 11.86 -7.58 1.17
C LEU A 52 11.61 -9.05 0.83
N ILE A 53 10.37 -9.50 1.00
CA ILE A 53 9.99 -10.91 0.75
C ILE A 53 9.03 -11.06 -0.41
N GLU A 54 8.33 -10.00 -0.77
CA GLU A 54 7.39 -10.01 -1.88
C GLU A 54 7.21 -8.61 -2.44
N GLY A 55 7.20 -8.50 -3.76
CA GLY A 55 6.76 -7.32 -4.47
C GLY A 55 5.78 -7.75 -5.54
N LYS A 56 4.57 -7.21 -5.49
CA LYS A 56 3.57 -7.36 -6.55
C LYS A 56 3.40 -6.04 -7.25
N GLU A 57 3.49 -6.08 -8.57
CA GLU A 57 3.14 -4.98 -9.42
C GLU A 57 1.75 -5.23 -9.98
N TYR A 58 0.89 -4.23 -9.84
CA TYR A 58 -0.46 -4.24 -10.35
C TYR A 58 -0.52 -3.32 -11.57
N PRO A 59 -1.38 -3.62 -12.55
CA PRO A 59 -1.63 -2.67 -13.63
C PRO A 59 -2.04 -1.32 -13.03
N HIS A 60 -1.60 -0.25 -13.68
CA HIS A 60 -1.96 1.12 -13.33
C HIS A 60 -3.44 1.36 -13.63
N THR A 61 -4.31 0.82 -12.79
CA THR A 61 -5.74 1.08 -12.83
C THR A 61 -6.01 2.26 -11.90
N PHE A 62 -6.63 3.30 -12.45
CA PHE A 62 -7.09 4.43 -11.67
C PHE A 62 -8.52 4.16 -11.24
N GLU A 63 -8.73 4.08 -9.94
CA GLU A 63 -10.04 3.94 -9.34
C GLU A 63 -10.48 5.30 -8.80
N PRO A 64 -11.76 5.67 -8.93
CA PRO A 64 -12.27 6.86 -8.27
C PRO A 64 -12.09 6.73 -6.75
N PHE A 65 -11.92 7.86 -6.06
CA PHE A 65 -11.91 7.84 -4.60
C PHE A 65 -13.20 7.19 -4.07
N ALA A 66 -13.05 6.09 -3.35
CA ALA A 66 -14.16 5.52 -2.60
C ALA A 66 -14.45 6.44 -1.41
N GLU A 67 -15.55 7.20 -1.48
CA GLU A 67 -15.94 8.13 -0.42
C GLU A 67 -16.03 7.41 0.93
N GLY A 68 -15.40 7.99 1.96
CA GLY A 68 -15.33 7.39 3.30
C GLY A 68 -14.22 6.36 3.50
N SER A 69 -13.39 6.07 2.49
CA SER A 69 -12.17 5.27 2.67
C SER A 69 -11.02 6.10 3.24
N LEU A 70 -10.17 5.47 4.06
CA LEU A 70 -8.95 6.08 4.58
C LEU A 70 -8.04 6.59 3.44
N GLU A 71 -7.99 5.86 2.33
CA GLU A 71 -7.19 6.21 1.16
C GLU A 71 -7.73 7.47 0.47
N SER A 72 -9.06 7.61 0.35
CA SER A 72 -9.71 8.83 -0.14
C SER A 72 -9.41 10.02 0.77
N ASP A 73 -9.48 9.85 2.09
CA ASP A 73 -9.22 10.94 3.05
C ASP A 73 -7.76 11.42 3.01
N ILE A 74 -6.82 10.47 2.92
CA ILE A 74 -5.39 10.77 2.76
C ILE A 74 -5.16 11.48 1.42
N ALA A 75 -5.77 10.98 0.34
CA ALA A 75 -5.64 11.59 -0.98
C ALA A 75 -6.23 13.00 -1.03
N ALA A 76 -7.39 13.22 -0.42
CA ALA A 76 -8.00 14.54 -0.30
C ALA A 76 -7.07 15.51 0.44
N LYS A 77 -6.46 15.09 1.55
CA LYS A 77 -5.49 15.92 2.28
C LYS A 77 -4.26 16.26 1.43
N ILE A 78 -3.69 15.27 0.74
CA ILE A 78 -2.53 15.48 -0.16
C ILE A 78 -2.88 16.47 -1.28
N CYS A 79 -4.09 16.41 -1.81
CA CYS A 79 -4.53 17.26 -2.91
C CYS A 79 -4.89 18.70 -2.49
N ILE A 80 -5.14 18.94 -1.20
CA ILE A 80 -5.52 20.27 -0.69
C ILE A 80 -4.28 21.06 -0.23
N GLY A 81 -3.23 20.39 0.26
CA GLY A 81 -1.98 21.03 0.71
C GLY A 81 -2.10 21.67 2.07
#